data_AF-A0AAU9UBU6-F1
#
_entry.id   AF-A0AAU9UBU6-F1
#
_cell.length_a   1.000
_cell.length_b   1.000
_cell.length_c   1.000
_cell.angle_alpha   90.00
_cell.angle_beta   90.00
_cell.angle_gamma   90.00
#
_symmetry.space_group_name_H-M   'P 1'
#
loop_
_entity.id
_entity.type
_entity.pdbx_description
1 polymer ?
#
loop_
_entity_poly.entity_id
_entity_poly.type
_entity_poly.pdbx_seq_one_letter_code
_entity_poly.pdbx_strand_id
1 'polypeptide(L)'
;MESQPGSSRQNLKDINSPRKKRQKTETTLYRTENRPIFYMDETWVNAGHTVSKTYVDTTITSKRKAFMEGLNTGAKNPTSKGRRLIVVHMGNENGFVEGSDDIFKSKNR
;
A
#
# COMPACT_ATOMS: atom_id res chain seq x y z
N MET A 1 22.91 21.34 -13.07
CA MET A 1 21.45 21.33 -12.81
C MET A 1 21.26 20.59 -11.50
N GLU A 2 20.88 21.35 -10.48
CA GLU A 2 21.09 21.07 -9.06
C GLU A 2 20.10 20.00 -8.54
N SER A 3 20.64 18.92 -7.99
CA SER A 3 19.86 17.87 -7.32
C SER A 3 19.38 18.36 -5.96
N GLN A 4 18.08 18.56 -5.82
CA GLN A 4 17.42 18.85 -4.53
C GLN A 4 17.70 17.69 -3.55
N PRO A 5 18.26 17.95 -2.34
CA PRO A 5 18.51 16.89 -1.37
C PRO A 5 17.18 16.41 -0.77
N GLY A 6 17.01 15.09 -0.74
CA GLY A 6 15.86 14.41 -0.17
C GLY A 6 15.57 14.84 1.26
N SER A 7 14.27 15.02 1.54
CA SER A 7 13.69 15.33 2.84
C SER A 7 13.89 14.16 3.82
N SER A 8 15.11 13.97 4.30
CA SER A 8 15.45 13.06 5.39
C SER A 8 15.85 13.86 6.62
N ARG A 9 14.89 14.59 7.18
CA ARG A 9 14.89 15.03 8.57
C ARG A 9 13.45 14.94 9.09
N GLN A 10 13.04 13.75 9.53
CA GLN A 10 11.93 13.69 10.47
C GLN A 10 12.30 14.60 11.65
N ASN A 11 11.46 15.57 11.97
CA ASN A 11 11.74 16.54 13.01
C ASN A 11 11.95 15.81 14.34
N LEU A 12 13.08 16.02 15.02
CA LEU A 12 13.39 15.48 16.35
C LEU A 12 12.27 15.77 17.38
N LYS A 13 11.46 16.81 17.12
CA LYS A 13 10.26 17.19 17.89
C LYS A 13 9.16 16.12 17.87
N ASP A 14 9.05 15.35 16.80
CA ASP A 14 7.98 14.35 16.64
C ASP A 14 8.26 13.06 17.42
N ILE A 15 9.54 12.75 17.67
CA ILE A 15 9.98 11.56 18.41
C ILE A 15 9.53 11.64 19.88
N ASN A 16 9.55 12.85 20.47
CA ASN A 16 9.24 13.10 21.87
C ASN A 16 7.85 13.71 22.12
N SER A 17 6.97 13.69 21.12
CA SER A 17 5.63 14.26 21.27
C SER A 17 4.84 13.58 22.41
N PRO A 18 4.02 14.33 23.18
CA PRO A 18 3.19 13.76 24.25
C PRO A 18 2.30 12.60 23.77
N ARG A 19 1.81 12.67 22.53
CA ARG A 19 1.02 11.61 21.89
C ARG A 19 1.80 10.31 21.75
N LYS A 20 3.01 10.34 21.20
CA LYS A 20 3.84 9.11 21.07
C LYS A 20 4.20 8.52 22.42
N LYS A 21 4.53 9.36 23.40
CA LYS A 21 4.80 8.90 24.78
C LYS A 21 3.59 8.16 25.37
N ARG A 22 2.40 8.76 25.28
CA ARG A 22 1.15 8.15 25.76
C ARG A 22 0.86 6.81 25.08
N GLN A 23 0.95 6.75 23.75
CA GLN A 23 0.73 5.51 23.00
C GLN A 23 1.68 4.40 23.46
N LYS A 24 2.98 4.68 23.61
CA LYS A 24 3.97 3.71 24.08
C LYS A 24 3.63 3.20 25.50
N THR A 25 3.18 4.09 26.39
CA THR A 25 2.75 3.72 27.75
C THR A 25 1.52 2.80 27.70
N GLU A 26 0.50 3.17 26.94
CA GLU A 26 -0.74 2.38 26.81
C GLU A 26 -0.49 1.00 26.21
N THR A 27 0.32 0.92 25.14
CA THR A 27 0.68 -0.37 24.54
C THR A 27 1.44 -1.26 25.54
N THR A 28 2.31 -0.67 26.37
CA THR A 28 3.02 -1.43 27.42
C THR A 28 2.05 -1.97 28.47
N LEU A 29 1.10 -1.14 28.93
CA LEU A 29 0.08 -1.54 29.89
C LEU A 29 -0.81 -2.68 29.36
N TYR A 30 -1.28 -2.57 28.12
CA TYR A 30 -2.11 -3.62 27.51
C TYR A 30 -1.35 -4.94 27.32
N ARG A 31 -0.04 -4.89 27.03
CA ARG A 31 0.80 -6.10 27.01
C ARG A 31 0.94 -6.72 28.40
N THR A 32 1.10 -5.91 29.46
CA THR A 32 1.14 -6.44 30.84
C THR A 32 -0.18 -7.05 31.29
N GLU A 33 -1.30 -6.57 30.76
CA GLU A 33 -2.64 -7.09 31.01
C GLU A 33 -2.98 -8.31 30.11
N ASN A 34 -2.07 -8.79 29.27
CA ASN A 34 -2.31 -9.85 28.27
C ASN A 34 -3.52 -9.56 27.36
N ARG A 35 -3.73 -8.28 27.02
CA ARG A 35 -4.82 -7.88 26.13
C ARG A 35 -4.36 -7.91 24.67
N PRO A 36 -5.21 -8.37 23.74
CA PRO A 36 -4.88 -8.33 22.32
C PRO A 36 -4.77 -6.88 21.85
N ILE A 37 -3.69 -6.57 21.13
CA ILE A 37 -3.44 -5.25 20.57
C ILE A 37 -3.60 -5.33 19.06
N PHE A 38 -4.53 -4.55 18.54
CA PHE A 38 -4.76 -4.40 17.12
C PHE A 38 -4.22 -3.06 16.63
N TYR A 39 -3.57 -3.09 15.48
CA TYR A 39 -3.08 -1.93 14.76
C TYR A 39 -3.93 -1.75 13.51
N MET A 40 -4.17 -0.49 13.14
CA MET A 40 -4.88 -0.11 11.93
C MET A 40 -3.97 0.79 11.11
N ASP A 41 -3.91 0.53 9.81
CA ASP A 41 -3.13 1.35 8.89
C ASP A 41 -3.88 1.59 7.57
N GLU A 42 -3.54 2.70 6.93
CA GLU A 42 -4.13 3.15 5.67
C GLU A 42 -3.07 3.14 4.56
N THR A 43 -3.31 2.35 3.51
CA THR A 43 -2.42 2.25 2.35
C THR A 43 -3.09 2.79 1.09
N TRP A 44 -2.38 3.65 0.38
CA TRP A 44 -2.82 4.26 -0.88
C TRP A 44 -2.24 3.49 -2.08
N VAL A 45 -3.10 2.84 -2.85
CA VAL A 45 -2.72 2.11 -4.06
C VAL A 45 -3.10 2.92 -5.30
N ASN A 46 -2.11 3.28 -6.11
CA ASN A 46 -2.32 3.99 -7.38
C ASN A 46 -2.57 2.99 -8.51
N ALA A 47 -3.56 3.24 -9.38
CA ALA A 47 -3.81 2.42 -10.57
C ALA A 47 -2.62 2.40 -11.57
N GLY A 48 -1.69 3.35 -11.45
CA GLY A 48 -0.45 3.38 -12.21
C GLY A 48 0.75 2.73 -11.53
N HIS A 49 0.56 1.94 -10.47
CA HIS A 49 1.68 1.27 -9.79
C HIS A 49 2.23 0.15 -10.69
N THR A 50 3.18 0.50 -11.55
CA THR A 50 3.88 -0.43 -12.43
C THR A 50 5.38 -0.34 -12.24
N VAL A 51 6.06 -1.47 -12.44
CA VAL A 51 7.52 -1.52 -12.51
C VAL A 51 8.02 -0.87 -13.80
N SER A 52 9.15 -0.18 -13.76
CA SER A 52 9.75 0.48 -14.93
C SER A 52 10.15 -0.50 -16.04
N LYS A 53 10.36 -1.77 -15.66
CA LYS A 53 10.62 -2.89 -16.56
C LYS A 53 9.66 -4.02 -16.19
N THR A 54 8.88 -4.47 -17.15
CA THR A 54 8.05 -5.68 -17.01
C THR A 54 8.45 -6.67 -18.10
N TYR A 55 8.31 -7.96 -17.80
CA TYR A 55 8.55 -8.99 -18.80
C TYR A 55 7.35 -9.03 -19.75
N VAL A 56 7.60 -8.80 -21.03
CA VAL A 56 6.57 -8.84 -22.09
C VAL A 56 6.90 -9.99 -23.01
N ASP A 57 5.95 -10.90 -23.18
CA ASP A 57 6.05 -11.97 -24.16
C ASP A 57 5.95 -11.37 -25.58
N THR A 58 7.02 -11.46 -26.34
CA THR A 58 7.11 -10.93 -27.72
C THR A 58 6.52 -11.89 -28.76
N THR A 59 6.22 -13.14 -28.40
CA THR A 59 5.62 -14.13 -29.30
C THR A 59 4.12 -13.90 -29.54
N ILE A 60 3.49 -13.14 -28.62
CA ILE A 60 2.11 -12.74 -28.68
C ILE A 60 2.00 -11.44 -29.51
N THR A 61 1.71 -11.59 -30.80
CA THR A 61 1.62 -10.47 -31.74
C THR A 61 0.30 -9.71 -31.69
N SER A 62 -0.76 -10.32 -31.12
CA SER A 62 -2.07 -9.65 -30.98
C SER A 62 -2.89 -10.20 -29.82
N LYS A 63 -3.81 -9.38 -29.30
CA LYS A 63 -4.80 -9.79 -28.28
C LYS A 63 -5.67 -10.97 -28.76
N ARG A 64 -5.98 -11.02 -30.06
CA ARG A 64 -6.80 -12.09 -30.65
C ARG A 64 -6.07 -13.42 -30.62
N LYS A 65 -4.78 -13.44 -30.99
CA LYS A 65 -3.93 -14.63 -30.90
C LYS A 65 -3.81 -15.11 -29.45
N ALA A 66 -3.52 -14.20 -28.52
CA ALA A 66 -3.46 -14.50 -27.09
C ALA A 66 -4.74 -15.18 -26.60
N PHE A 67 -5.90 -14.63 -26.95
CA PHE A 67 -7.20 -15.19 -26.55
C PHE A 67 -7.45 -16.59 -27.13
N MET A 68 -7.13 -16.82 -28.41
CA MET A 68 -7.30 -18.14 -29.04
C MET A 68 -6.35 -19.20 -28.47
N GLU A 69 -5.16 -18.79 -28.03
CA GLU A 69 -4.13 -19.67 -27.47
C GLU A 69 -4.21 -19.78 -25.93
N GLY A 70 -5.18 -19.10 -25.29
CA GLY A 70 -5.32 -19.09 -23.82
C GLY A 70 -4.21 -18.34 -23.08
N LEU A 71 -3.45 -17.50 -23.78
CA LEU A 71 -2.34 -16.71 -23.26
C LEU A 71 -2.81 -15.30 -22.83
N ASN A 72 -2.05 -14.66 -21.94
CA ASN A 72 -2.28 -13.27 -21.51
C ASN A 72 -1.27 -12.32 -22.17
N THR A 73 -1.69 -11.11 -22.52
CA THR A 73 -0.83 -10.07 -23.12
C THR A 73 0.10 -9.36 -22.12
N GLY A 74 0.27 -9.92 -20.92
CA GLY A 74 1.05 -9.31 -19.84
C GLY A 74 0.39 -8.08 -19.20
N ALA A 75 1.12 -7.49 -18.24
CA ALA A 75 0.68 -6.29 -17.54
C ALA A 75 0.69 -5.08 -18.50
N LYS A 76 -0.44 -4.39 -18.62
CA LYS A 76 -0.51 -3.16 -19.43
C LYS A 76 0.15 -2.01 -18.70
N ASN A 77 0.95 -1.24 -19.43
CA ASN A 77 1.40 0.06 -18.95
C ASN A 77 0.19 0.95 -18.68
N PRO A 78 0.17 1.67 -17.56
CA PRO A 78 -0.95 2.50 -17.19
C PRO A 78 -0.99 3.71 -18.12
N THR A 79 -2.11 3.91 -18.80
CA THR A 79 -2.27 5.02 -19.76
C THR A 79 -2.53 6.36 -19.06
N SER A 80 -2.87 6.35 -17.78
CA SER A 80 -3.10 7.55 -16.97
C SER A 80 -2.77 7.29 -15.49
N LYS A 81 -2.77 8.35 -14.66
CA LYS A 81 -2.66 8.23 -13.19
C LYS A 81 -3.72 7.28 -12.59
N GLY A 82 -4.85 7.09 -13.29
CA GLY A 82 -5.93 6.17 -12.95
C GLY A 82 -6.60 6.45 -11.60
N ARG A 83 -7.51 5.57 -11.19
CA ARG A 83 -8.19 5.65 -9.88
C ARG A 83 -7.22 5.28 -8.76
N ARG A 84 -7.50 5.76 -7.54
CA ARG A 84 -6.80 5.31 -6.34
C ARG A 84 -7.70 4.39 -5.52
N LEU A 85 -7.09 3.36 -4.95
CA LEU A 85 -7.69 2.58 -3.88
C LEU A 85 -7.07 3.06 -2.56
N ILE A 86 -7.92 3.34 -1.60
CA ILE A 86 -7.49 3.51 -0.21
C ILE A 86 -7.90 2.22 0.48
N VAL A 87 -6.90 1.50 1.00
CA VAL A 87 -7.09 0.24 1.72
C VAL A 87 -6.82 0.51 3.19
N VAL A 88 -7.86 0.41 4.01
CA VAL A 88 -7.73 0.39 5.46
C VAL A 88 -7.77 -1.07 5.89
N HIS A 89 -6.87 -1.47 6.77
CA HIS A 89 -6.84 -2.85 7.29
C HIS A 89 -6.50 -2.87 8.76
N MET A 90 -6.93 -3.92 9.45
CA MET A 90 -6.58 -4.17 10.85
C MET A 90 -5.78 -5.47 10.98
N GLY A 91 -4.78 -5.46 11.86
CA GLY A 91 -3.97 -6.63 12.15
C GLY A 91 -3.41 -6.60 13.57
N ASN A 92 -2.85 -7.72 14.00
CA ASN A 92 -2.11 -7.85 15.25
C ASN A 92 -0.83 -8.65 15.01
N GLU A 93 -0.19 -9.11 16.09
CA GLU A 93 1.03 -9.93 16.03
C GLU A 93 0.86 -11.27 15.30
N ASN A 94 -0.37 -11.77 15.16
CA ASN A 94 -0.70 -13.01 14.45
C ASN A 94 -1.07 -12.78 12.98
N GLY A 95 -1.02 -11.54 12.49
CA GLY A 95 -1.32 -11.18 11.11
C GLY A 95 -2.59 -10.34 10.96
N PHE A 96 -3.15 -10.32 9.76
CA PHE A 96 -4.35 -9.56 9.43
C PHE A 96 -5.61 -10.22 9.99
N VAL A 97 -6.55 -9.41 10.44
CA VAL A 97 -7.86 -9.89 10.89
C VAL A 97 -8.76 -10.03 9.66
N GLU A 98 -9.29 -11.23 9.44
CA GLU A 98 -10.20 -11.50 8.31
C GLU A 98 -11.47 -10.64 8.40
N GLY A 99 -11.87 -10.03 7.28
CA GLY A 99 -13.05 -9.15 7.21
C GLY A 99 -12.87 -7.78 7.88
N SER A 100 -11.64 -7.41 8.25
CA SER A 100 -11.32 -6.11 8.84
C SER A 100 -10.77 -5.10 7.84
N ASP A 101 -10.82 -5.42 6.55
CA ASP A 101 -10.42 -4.54 5.47
C ASP A 101 -11.60 -3.70 4.96
N ASP A 102 -11.31 -2.45 4.64
CA ASP A 102 -12.23 -1.57 3.92
C ASP A 102 -11.50 -0.94 2.73
N ILE A 103 -12.11 -1.04 1.55
CA ILE A 103 -11.50 -0.66 0.28
C ILE A 103 -12.33 0.44 -0.36
N PHE A 104 -11.84 1.67 -0.21
CA PHE A 104 -12.45 2.83 -0.84
C PHE A 104 -11.89 3.04 -2.24
N LYS A 105 -12.78 3.07 -3.23
CA LYS A 105 -12.44 3.41 -4.62
C LYS A 105 -12.74 4.88 -4.86
N SER A 106 -11.72 5.65 -5.28
CA SER A 106 -11.94 7.05 -5.65
C SER A 106 -12.92 7.16 -6.82
N LYS A 107 -13.91 8.06 -6.72
CA LYS A 107 -14.83 8.36 -7.83
C LYS A 107 -14.06 8.93 -9.02
N ASN A 108 -14.59 8.69 -10.23
CA ASN A 108 -14.18 9.48 -11.39
C ASN A 108 -14.62 10.93 -11.18
N ARG A 109 -13.78 11.87 -11.60
CA ARG A 109 -14.21 13.25 -11.80
C ARG A 109 -14.96 13.36 -13.12
#